data_AF-A0A2H4VNK6-F1
#
_entry.id   AF-A0A2H4VNK6-F1
#
_cell.length_a   1.000
_cell.length_b   1.000
_cell.length_c   1.000
_cell.angle_alpha   90.00
_cell.angle_beta   90.00
_cell.angle_gamma   90.00
#
_symmetry.space_group_name_H-M   'P 1'
#
loop_
_entity.id
_entity.type
_entity.pdbx_description
1 polymer ?
#
loop_
_entity_poly.entity_id
_entity_poly.type
_entity_poly.pdbx_seq_one_letter_code
_entity_poly.pdbx_strand_id
1 'polypeptide(L)'
;MLVKEMMDKDFIVVTPDEDLVEVSLLMEKKRKFTTPVVDDQKRLIGWITSLDVTRGLRENLKEVKDVMHVKDDVIHVKDNDPARLAVLEASQHRVVSIPVVDEEDVVVGVVRTFDIVKTLSSLYEIKVYKIFEAMNNELKGVTWDELMEASAIVTRRRTGKRVTAQDYEKRIRDSTFGEAIWATGGLEKFFVGLIAIGELVIARKVAQARK
;
A
#
# COMPACT_ATOMS: atom_id res chain seq x y z
N MET A 1 7.11 0.80 4.31
CA MET A 1 5.93 1.68 4.18
C MET A 1 5.09 1.56 5.43
N LEU A 2 4.85 2.68 6.08
CA LEU A 2 4.05 2.84 7.29
C LEU A 2 2.65 3.34 6.92
N VAL A 3 1.69 3.17 7.82
CA VAL A 3 0.30 3.64 7.63
C VAL A 3 0.25 5.15 7.38
N LYS A 4 1.05 5.96 8.08
CA LYS A 4 1.09 7.42 7.87
C LYS A 4 1.51 7.87 6.46
N GLU A 5 2.15 6.98 5.69
CA GLU A 5 2.55 7.25 4.30
C GLU A 5 1.42 6.98 3.30
N MET A 6 0.35 6.26 3.71
CA MET A 6 -0.80 5.96 2.85
C MET A 6 -2.11 6.62 3.29
N MET A 7 -2.21 7.06 4.54
CA MET A 7 -3.46 7.61 5.09
C MET A 7 -3.89 8.93 4.42
N ASP A 8 -5.20 9.14 4.34
CA ASP A 8 -5.79 10.43 4.02
C ASP A 8 -5.71 11.34 5.26
N LYS A 9 -5.17 12.54 5.08
CA LYS A 9 -5.10 13.59 6.10
C LYS A 9 -6.23 14.61 5.95
N ASP A 10 -6.95 14.60 4.83
CA ASP A 10 -8.17 15.39 4.62
C ASP A 10 -9.39 14.55 4.98
N PHE A 11 -9.61 14.36 6.28
CA PHE A 11 -10.76 13.67 6.82
C PHE A 11 -11.60 14.61 7.68
N ILE A 12 -12.86 14.24 7.88
CA ILE A 12 -13.72 14.88 8.86
C ILE A 12 -13.71 14.05 10.14
N VAL A 13 -14.04 14.70 11.25
CA VAL A 13 -14.32 14.07 12.55
C VAL A 13 -15.66 14.60 13.04
N VAL A 14 -16.34 13.84 13.89
CA VAL A 14 -17.57 14.28 14.56
C VAL A 14 -17.49 13.99 16.06
N THR A 15 -18.36 14.57 16.85
CA THR A 15 -18.46 14.36 18.31
C THR A 15 -19.75 13.60 18.66
N PRO A 16 -19.83 12.92 19.81
CA PRO A 16 -21.00 12.10 20.18
C PRO A 16 -22.31 12.90 20.32
N ASP A 17 -22.22 14.19 20.63
CA ASP A 17 -23.38 15.07 20.89
C ASP A 17 -23.80 15.90 19.66
N GLU A 18 -23.12 15.75 18.52
CA GLU A 18 -23.52 16.41 17.27
C GLU A 18 -24.84 15.85 16.71
N ASP A 19 -25.63 16.74 16.09
CA ASP A 19 -26.92 16.38 15.48
C ASP A 19 -26.74 15.58 14.19
N LEU A 20 -27.50 14.50 14.04
CA LEU A 20 -27.41 13.58 12.90
C LEU A 20 -27.73 14.24 11.55
N VAL A 21 -28.60 15.26 11.51
CA VAL A 21 -28.89 16.01 10.27
C VAL A 21 -27.68 16.84 9.88
N GLU A 22 -27.04 17.52 10.84
CA GLU A 22 -25.83 18.30 10.60
C GLU A 22 -24.67 17.42 10.13
N VAL A 23 -24.49 16.25 10.77
CA VAL A 23 -23.49 15.25 10.35
C VAL A 23 -23.79 14.73 8.95
N SER A 24 -25.05 14.44 8.62
CA SER A 24 -25.47 14.02 7.27
C SER A 24 -25.07 15.06 6.22
N LEU A 25 -25.36 16.33 6.47
CA LEU A 25 -25.02 17.45 5.57
C LEU A 25 -23.51 17.63 5.43
N LEU A 26 -22.76 17.47 6.52
CA LEU A 26 -21.29 17.52 6.50
C LEU A 26 -20.70 16.40 5.66
N MET A 27 -21.16 15.16 5.86
CA MET A 27 -20.75 13.97 5.11
C MET A 27 -21.03 14.12 3.62
N GLU A 28 -22.21 14.61 3.24
CA GLU A 28 -22.59 14.91 1.86
C GLU A 28 -21.66 15.96 1.25
N LYS A 29 -21.53 17.12 1.92
CA LYS A 29 -20.71 18.25 1.45
C LYS A 29 -19.25 17.86 1.23
N LYS A 30 -18.71 17.02 2.12
CA LYS A 30 -17.32 16.56 2.08
C LYS A 30 -17.13 15.27 1.28
N ARG A 31 -18.21 14.68 0.77
CA ARG A 31 -18.24 13.41 0.03
C ARG A 31 -17.54 12.28 0.81
N LYS A 32 -17.84 12.19 2.10
CA LYS A 32 -17.32 11.14 2.99
C LYS A 32 -18.48 10.25 3.42
N PHE A 33 -18.27 8.94 3.35
CA PHE A 33 -19.31 7.93 3.69
C PHE A 33 -19.18 7.41 5.12
N THR A 34 -18.07 7.73 5.78
CA THR A 34 -17.72 7.25 7.11
C THR A 34 -16.83 8.29 7.79
N THR A 35 -16.90 8.38 9.12
CA THR A 35 -16.06 9.29 9.89
C THR A 35 -15.84 8.78 11.31
N PRO A 36 -14.66 9.03 11.90
CA PRO A 36 -14.43 8.81 13.32
C PRO A 36 -15.32 9.72 14.17
N VAL A 37 -15.74 9.19 15.32
CA VAL A 37 -16.31 9.96 16.42
C VAL A 37 -15.20 10.16 17.46
N VAL A 38 -14.99 11.40 17.88
CA VAL A 38 -13.89 11.78 18.77
C VAL A 38 -14.38 12.55 20.00
N ASP A 39 -13.58 12.51 21.05
CA ASP A 39 -13.75 13.38 22.22
C ASP A 39 -13.17 14.80 22.01
N ASP A 40 -13.25 15.65 23.03
CA ASP A 40 -12.71 17.02 23.02
C ASP A 40 -11.19 17.08 22.78
N GLN A 41 -10.48 16.00 23.09
CA GLN A 41 -9.04 15.86 22.88
C GLN A 41 -8.72 15.20 21.52
N LYS A 42 -9.72 15.03 20.65
CA LYS A 42 -9.66 14.37 19.35
C LYS A 42 -9.27 12.89 19.41
N ARG A 43 -9.43 12.25 20.57
CA ARG A 43 -9.20 10.82 20.71
C ARG A 43 -10.36 10.03 20.13
N LEU A 44 -10.05 8.90 19.50
CA LEU A 44 -11.06 8.01 18.94
C LEU A 44 -11.95 7.44 20.06
N ILE A 45 -13.25 7.73 20.02
CA ILE A 45 -14.26 7.13 20.93
C ILE A 45 -15.31 6.30 20.19
N GLY A 46 -15.38 6.44 18.87
CA GLY A 46 -16.28 5.64 18.05
C GLY A 46 -16.12 5.86 16.55
N TRP A 47 -17.05 5.29 15.80
CA TRP A 47 -17.12 5.37 14.35
C TRP A 47 -18.56 5.44 13.88
N ILE A 48 -18.82 6.22 12.84
CA ILE A 48 -20.16 6.33 12.26
C ILE A 48 -20.09 6.25 10.73
N THR A 49 -21.08 5.57 10.14
CA THR A 49 -21.25 5.46 8.69
C THR A 49 -22.49 6.21 8.22
N SER A 50 -22.57 6.51 6.92
CA SER A 50 -23.76 7.10 6.32
C SER A 50 -24.99 6.20 6.47
N LEU A 51 -24.80 4.88 6.60
CA LEU A 51 -25.88 3.93 6.86
C LEU A 51 -26.41 4.06 8.28
N ASP A 52 -25.54 4.29 9.27
CA ASP A 52 -25.94 4.55 10.66
C ASP A 52 -26.70 5.86 10.78
N VAL A 53 -26.22 6.92 10.10
CA VAL A 53 -26.94 8.20 10.01
C VAL A 53 -28.32 8.00 9.39
N THR A 54 -28.40 7.28 8.26
CA THR A 54 -29.68 6.99 7.58
C THR A 54 -30.64 6.20 8.48
N ARG A 55 -30.12 5.21 9.22
CA ARG A 55 -30.89 4.44 10.21
C ARG A 55 -31.41 5.36 11.32
N GLY A 56 -30.55 6.18 11.90
CA GLY A 56 -30.89 7.08 13.00
C GLY A 56 -31.97 8.08 12.61
N LEU A 57 -31.84 8.72 11.44
CA LEU A 57 -32.84 9.66 10.92
C LEU A 57 -34.20 8.98 10.73
N ARG A 58 -34.23 7.75 10.20
CA ARG A 58 -35.47 6.98 10.04
C ARG A 58 -36.12 6.63 11.39
N GLU A 59 -35.31 6.40 12.41
CA GLU A 59 -35.74 6.05 13.77
C GLU A 59 -36.02 7.28 14.66
N ASN A 60 -35.93 8.50 14.10
CA ASN A 60 -36.05 9.78 14.80
C ASN A 60 -35.05 9.95 15.97
N LEU A 61 -33.88 9.33 15.86
CA LEU A 61 -32.73 9.58 16.74
C LEU A 61 -32.10 10.92 16.36
N LYS A 62 -31.45 11.57 17.33
CA LYS A 62 -30.96 12.95 17.16
C LYS A 62 -29.46 13.05 17.16
N GLU A 63 -28.78 12.30 18.02
CA GLU A 63 -27.36 12.51 18.29
C GLU A 63 -26.50 11.37 17.73
N VAL A 64 -25.24 11.66 17.40
CA VAL A 64 -24.27 10.67 16.90
C VAL A 64 -24.13 9.47 17.85
N LYS A 65 -24.10 9.71 19.16
CA LYS A 65 -23.98 8.66 20.19
C LYS A 65 -25.11 7.63 20.16
N ASP A 66 -26.27 7.98 19.61
CA ASP A 66 -27.42 7.08 19.51
C ASP A 66 -27.21 5.99 18.46
N VAL A 67 -26.28 6.18 17.52
CA VAL A 67 -26.10 5.28 16.36
C VAL A 67 -24.65 4.88 16.07
N MET A 68 -23.67 5.54 16.69
CA MET A 68 -22.25 5.22 16.47
C MET A 68 -21.88 3.82 16.96
N HIS A 69 -20.82 3.28 16.37
CA HIS A 69 -20.09 2.14 16.91
C HIS A 69 -19.09 2.65 17.96
N VAL A 70 -19.06 2.05 19.15
CA VAL A 70 -18.10 2.41 20.20
C VAL A 70 -16.69 1.92 19.83
N LYS A 71 -15.66 2.60 20.34
CA LYS A 71 -14.25 2.33 20.01
C LYS A 71 -13.86 0.85 20.02
N ASP A 72 -14.33 0.08 21.00
CA ASP A 72 -13.97 -1.35 21.15
C ASP A 72 -14.44 -2.22 19.97
N ASP A 73 -15.46 -1.77 19.24
CA ASP A 73 -15.98 -2.42 18.02
C ASP A 73 -15.35 -1.86 16.73
N VAL A 74 -14.48 -0.85 16.85
CA VAL A 74 -13.89 -0.13 15.72
C VAL A 74 -12.48 -0.64 15.46
N ILE A 75 -12.32 -1.27 14.29
CA ILE A 75 -10.99 -1.61 13.76
C ILE A 75 -10.23 -0.31 13.47
N HIS A 76 -9.08 -0.14 14.11
CA HIS A 76 -8.20 1.02 13.99
C HIS A 76 -6.74 0.58 13.94
N VAL A 77 -5.86 1.42 13.40
CA VAL A 77 -4.41 1.16 13.32
C VAL A 77 -3.62 2.36 13.83
N LYS A 78 -2.37 2.14 14.23
CA LYS A 78 -1.44 3.22 14.58
C LYS A 78 -0.78 3.82 13.34
N ASP A 79 -0.42 5.09 13.40
CA ASP A 79 0.24 5.82 12.30
C ASP A 79 1.61 5.23 11.92
N ASN A 80 2.32 4.67 12.90
CA ASN A 80 3.61 4.00 12.75
C ASN A 80 3.50 2.49 12.50
N ASP A 81 2.29 1.94 12.36
CA ASP A 81 2.14 0.53 11.99
C ASP A 81 2.61 0.28 10.55
N PRO A 82 3.04 -0.97 10.23
CA PRO A 82 3.28 -1.37 8.86
C PRO A 82 2.01 -1.21 8.02
N ALA A 83 2.09 -0.58 6.84
CA ALA A 83 0.94 -0.35 5.95
C ALA A 83 0.18 -1.65 5.59
N ARG A 84 0.87 -2.80 5.59
CA ARG A 84 0.27 -4.12 5.37
C ARG A 84 -0.83 -4.44 6.39
N LEU A 85 -0.72 -3.94 7.62
CA LEU A 85 -1.73 -4.18 8.66
C LEU A 85 -3.09 -3.59 8.23
N ALA A 86 -3.12 -2.33 7.79
CA ALA A 86 -4.34 -1.71 7.27
C ALA A 86 -4.96 -2.49 6.10
N VAL A 87 -4.15 -3.10 5.23
CA VAL A 87 -4.63 -3.96 4.13
C VAL A 87 -5.27 -5.25 4.66
N LEU A 88 -4.63 -5.90 5.63
CA LEU A 88 -5.15 -7.12 6.24
C LEU A 88 -6.46 -6.86 7.00
N GLU A 89 -6.47 -5.81 7.82
CA GLU A 89 -7.64 -5.40 8.58
C GLU A 89 -8.83 -5.07 7.68
N ALA A 90 -8.62 -4.29 6.61
CA ALA A 90 -9.64 -3.97 5.63
C ALA A 90 -10.20 -5.24 4.95
N SER A 91 -9.33 -6.20 4.63
CA SER A 91 -9.72 -7.44 3.98
C SER A 91 -10.45 -8.41 4.91
N GLN A 92 -9.96 -8.59 6.13
CA GLN A 92 -10.49 -9.56 7.10
C GLN A 92 -11.83 -9.09 7.66
N HIS A 93 -11.91 -7.81 8.03
CA HIS A 93 -13.11 -7.23 8.63
C HIS A 93 -14.07 -6.63 7.61
N ARG A 94 -13.70 -6.62 6.31
CA ARG A 94 -14.50 -6.11 5.18
C ARG A 94 -14.93 -4.65 5.38
N VAL A 95 -14.06 -3.86 6.00
CA VAL A 95 -14.31 -2.43 6.27
C VAL A 95 -13.83 -1.57 5.10
N VAL A 96 -14.57 -0.50 4.83
CA VAL A 96 -14.29 0.45 3.73
C VAL A 96 -13.22 1.48 4.11
N SER A 97 -13.02 1.67 5.42
CA SER A 97 -12.18 2.71 6.00
C SER A 97 -11.76 2.32 7.41
N ILE A 98 -10.54 2.72 7.78
CA ILE A 98 -9.92 2.44 9.07
C ILE A 98 -9.39 3.77 9.63
N PRO A 99 -9.83 4.23 10.83
CA PRO A 99 -9.19 5.33 11.52
C PRO A 99 -7.73 5.02 11.83
N VAL A 100 -6.89 6.04 11.66
CA VAL A 100 -5.48 6.01 12.06
C VAL A 100 -5.32 6.89 13.28
N VAL A 101 -4.77 6.32 14.35
CA VAL A 101 -4.51 7.03 15.59
C VAL A 101 -3.02 7.07 15.91
N ASP A 102 -2.58 8.04 16.70
CA ASP A 102 -1.22 8.07 17.26
C ASP A 102 -1.13 7.27 18.57
N GLU A 103 -0.01 7.38 19.28
CA GLU A 103 0.21 6.72 20.58
C GLU A 103 -0.75 7.18 21.69
N GLU A 104 -1.30 8.40 21.59
CA GLU A 104 -2.25 8.98 22.55
C GLU A 104 -3.72 8.76 22.15
N ASP A 105 -3.96 7.90 21.15
CA ASP A 105 -5.25 7.60 20.51
C ASP A 105 -5.92 8.78 19.80
N VAL A 106 -5.17 9.86 19.55
CA VAL A 106 -5.64 10.99 18.75
C VAL A 106 -5.79 10.56 17.31
N VAL A 107 -6.93 10.86 16.68
CA VAL A 107 -7.14 10.53 15.27
C VAL A 107 -6.31 11.47 14.38
N VAL A 108 -5.35 10.89 13.66
CA VAL A 108 -4.41 11.61 12.79
C VAL A 108 -4.62 11.35 11.30
N GLY A 109 -5.51 10.40 10.95
CA GLY A 109 -5.81 10.06 9.57
C GLY A 109 -6.92 9.04 9.42
N VAL A 110 -7.26 8.73 8.17
CA VAL A 110 -8.12 7.61 7.80
C VAL A 110 -7.51 6.90 6.59
N VAL A 111 -7.43 5.57 6.62
CA VAL A 111 -7.09 4.76 5.44
C VAL A 111 -8.37 4.21 4.85
N ARG A 112 -8.69 4.56 3.60
CA ARG A 112 -9.81 3.97 2.85
C ARG A 112 -9.31 2.87 1.92
N THR A 113 -10.20 1.97 1.50
CA THR A 113 -9.88 0.97 0.48
C THR A 113 -9.34 1.61 -0.81
N PHE A 114 -9.82 2.81 -1.17
CA PHE A 114 -9.27 3.58 -2.29
C PHE A 114 -7.80 3.97 -2.08
N ASP A 115 -7.41 4.37 -0.87
CA ASP A 115 -6.02 4.75 -0.56
C ASP A 115 -5.09 3.53 -0.63
N ILE A 116 -5.59 2.34 -0.23
CA ILE A 116 -4.91 1.06 -0.45
C ILE A 116 -4.72 0.78 -1.94
N VAL A 117 -5.79 0.88 -2.75
CA VAL A 117 -5.73 0.64 -4.20
C VAL A 117 -4.76 1.62 -4.88
N LYS A 118 -4.82 2.91 -4.52
CA LYS A 118 -3.92 3.94 -5.04
C LYS A 118 -2.46 3.63 -4.70
N THR A 119 -2.20 3.23 -3.46
CA THR A 119 -0.87 2.82 -2.99
C THR A 119 -0.35 1.60 -3.75
N LEU A 120 -1.18 0.56 -3.93
CA LEU A 120 -0.78 -0.63 -4.68
C LEU A 120 -0.56 -0.31 -6.16
N SER A 121 -1.40 0.53 -6.76
CA SER A 121 -1.25 0.96 -8.16
C SER A 121 0.07 1.69 -8.38
N SER A 122 0.52 2.54 -7.45
CA SER A 122 1.79 3.25 -7.61
C SER A 122 3.00 2.30 -7.58
N LEU A 123 2.92 1.19 -6.83
CA LEU A 123 3.95 0.14 -6.84
C LEU A 123 4.01 -0.57 -8.20
N TYR A 124 2.87 -0.79 -8.85
CA TYR A 124 2.81 -1.46 -10.15
C TYR A 124 3.47 -0.63 -11.26
N GLU A 125 3.45 0.70 -11.14
CA GLU A 125 4.04 1.66 -12.09
C GLU A 125 5.56 1.83 -11.94
N ILE A 126 6.19 1.24 -10.92
CA ILE A 126 7.64 1.31 -10.74
C ILE A 126 8.33 0.68 -11.95
N LYS A 127 9.24 1.42 -12.61
CA LYS A 127 10.04 0.86 -13.71
C LYS A 127 10.96 -0.25 -13.22
N VAL A 128 11.02 -1.36 -13.96
CA VAL A 128 11.86 -2.52 -13.61
C VAL A 128 13.33 -2.11 -13.50
N TYR A 129 13.78 -1.15 -14.30
CA TYR A 129 15.10 -0.54 -14.20
C TYR A 129 15.46 -0.09 -12.78
N LYS A 130 14.54 0.53 -12.03
CA LYS A 130 14.80 0.98 -10.65
C LYS A 130 15.05 -0.19 -9.69
N ILE A 131 14.41 -1.34 -9.95
CA ILE A 131 14.62 -2.57 -9.17
C ILE A 131 16.03 -3.12 -9.45
N PHE A 132 16.46 -3.11 -10.71
CA PHE A 132 17.82 -3.51 -11.09
C PHE A 132 18.88 -2.55 -10.57
N GLU A 133 18.60 -1.24 -10.54
CA GLU A 133 19.49 -0.23 -9.97
C GLU A 133 19.69 -0.48 -8.47
N ALA A 134 18.61 -0.72 -7.73
CA ALA A 134 18.68 -1.11 -6.31
C ALA A 134 19.46 -2.42 -6.12
N MET A 135 19.21 -3.44 -6.94
CA MET A 135 19.94 -4.70 -6.91
C MET A 135 21.44 -4.52 -7.18
N ASN A 136 21.82 -3.68 -8.15
CA ASN A 136 23.21 -3.41 -8.48
C ASN A 136 23.95 -2.73 -7.32
N ASN A 137 23.28 -1.84 -6.58
CA ASN A 137 23.86 -1.18 -5.40
C ASN A 137 24.19 -2.16 -4.27
N GLU A 138 23.42 -3.24 -4.13
CA GLU A 138 23.69 -4.31 -3.15
C GLU A 138 24.80 -5.27 -3.62
N LEU A 139 24.97 -5.46 -4.94
CA LEU A 139 25.98 -6.33 -5.54
C LEU A 139 27.36 -5.64 -5.62
N LYS A 140 28.03 -5.53 -4.48
CA LYS A 140 29.36 -4.90 -4.38
C LYS A 140 30.37 -5.48 -5.40
N GLY A 141 30.97 -4.60 -6.20
CA GLY A 141 32.01 -4.94 -7.18
C GLY A 141 31.49 -5.47 -8.52
N VAL A 142 30.18 -5.54 -8.70
CA VAL A 142 29.53 -5.84 -9.98
C VAL A 142 29.25 -4.53 -10.72
N THR A 143 29.61 -4.46 -12.01
CA THR A 143 29.23 -3.32 -12.85
C THR A 143 27.83 -3.52 -13.43
N TRP A 144 27.19 -2.42 -13.84
CA TRP A 144 25.89 -2.47 -14.50
C TRP A 144 25.90 -3.36 -15.75
N ASP A 145 26.96 -3.25 -16.57
CA ASP A 145 27.12 -4.06 -17.77
C ASP A 145 27.23 -5.56 -17.45
N GLU A 146 28.00 -5.93 -16.41
CA GLU A 146 28.10 -7.32 -15.93
C GLU A 146 26.73 -7.86 -15.49
N LEU A 147 25.92 -7.03 -14.82
CA LEU A 147 24.56 -7.38 -14.40
C LEU A 147 23.63 -7.57 -15.61
N MET A 148 23.69 -6.69 -16.62
CA MET A 148 22.88 -6.81 -17.84
C MET A 148 23.29 -8.05 -18.67
N GLU A 149 24.58 -8.37 -18.76
CA GLU A 149 25.06 -9.59 -19.39
C GLU A 149 24.51 -10.85 -18.70
N ALA A 150 24.60 -10.91 -17.37
CA ALA A 150 24.07 -12.02 -16.60
C ALA A 150 22.55 -12.16 -16.80
N SER A 151 21.83 -11.04 -16.83
CA SER A 151 20.39 -10.99 -17.05
C SER A 151 19.98 -11.56 -18.42
N ALA A 152 20.72 -11.19 -19.47
CA ALA A 152 20.54 -11.74 -20.81
C ALA A 152 20.78 -13.26 -20.86
N ILE A 153 21.81 -13.76 -20.17
CA ILE A 153 22.12 -15.20 -20.08
C ILE A 153 21.00 -15.95 -19.35
N VAL A 154 20.55 -15.46 -18.19
CA VAL A 154 19.44 -16.09 -17.43
C VAL A 154 18.16 -16.11 -18.27
N THR A 155 17.86 -15.02 -18.96
CA THR A 155 16.69 -14.93 -19.84
C THR A 155 16.74 -15.97 -20.95
N ARG A 156 17.90 -16.14 -21.59
CA ARG A 156 18.10 -17.17 -22.62
C ARG A 156 17.93 -18.58 -22.07
N ARG A 157 18.45 -18.86 -20.87
CA ARG A 157 18.31 -20.17 -20.21
C ARG A 157 16.85 -20.51 -19.91
N ARG A 158 16.05 -19.52 -19.49
CA ARG A 158 14.64 -19.74 -19.10
C ARG A 158 13.68 -19.77 -20.29
N THR A 159 13.92 -18.94 -21.30
CA THR A 159 12.95 -18.73 -22.41
C THR A 159 13.39 -19.34 -23.73
N GLY A 160 14.64 -19.77 -23.86
CA GLY A 160 15.25 -20.19 -25.12
C GLY A 160 15.58 -19.05 -26.09
N LYS A 161 15.04 -17.84 -25.87
CA LYS A 161 15.23 -16.68 -26.75
C LYS A 161 16.57 -16.01 -26.49
N ARG A 162 17.33 -15.75 -27.56
CA ARG A 162 18.54 -14.91 -27.47
C ARG A 162 18.13 -13.46 -27.26
N VAL A 163 18.77 -12.80 -26.30
CA VAL A 163 18.58 -11.39 -25.95
C VAL A 163 19.98 -10.84 -25.68
N THR A 164 20.30 -9.64 -26.15
CA THR A 164 21.57 -8.96 -25.82
C THR A 164 21.44 -8.20 -24.50
N ALA A 165 22.56 -7.81 -23.88
CA ALA A 165 22.54 -6.98 -22.68
C ALA A 165 21.82 -5.64 -22.92
N GLN A 166 22.07 -5.00 -24.06
CA GLN A 166 21.44 -3.74 -24.47
C GLN A 166 19.92 -3.89 -24.69
N ASP A 167 19.49 -4.98 -25.35
CA ASP A 167 18.06 -5.27 -25.53
C ASP A 167 17.35 -5.51 -24.20
N TYR A 168 18.04 -6.20 -23.27
CA TYR A 168 17.51 -6.44 -21.93
C TYR A 168 17.38 -5.13 -21.13
N GLU A 169 18.40 -4.28 -21.17
CA GLU A 169 18.38 -2.98 -20.52
C GLU A 169 17.23 -2.10 -21.04
N LYS A 170 17.09 -1.99 -22.36
CA LYS A 170 15.98 -1.23 -22.96
C LYS A 170 14.63 -1.74 -22.46
N ARG A 171 14.46 -3.06 -22.42
CA ARG A 171 13.22 -3.69 -21.94
C ARG A 171 12.91 -3.32 -20.49
N ILE A 172 13.87 -3.40 -19.57
CA ILE A 172 13.61 -3.07 -18.15
C ILE A 172 13.37 -1.58 -17.92
N ARG A 173 13.87 -0.70 -18.80
CA ARG A 173 13.57 0.74 -18.75
C ARG A 173 12.14 1.04 -19.21
N ASP A 174 11.67 0.32 -20.21
CA ASP A 174 10.32 0.50 -20.76
C ASP A 174 9.25 -0.18 -19.90
N SER A 175 9.54 -1.35 -19.32
CA SER A 175 8.58 -2.14 -18.56
C SER A 175 8.36 -1.67 -17.12
N THR A 176 7.15 -1.88 -16.62
CA THR A 176 6.77 -1.66 -15.22
C THR A 176 6.88 -2.95 -14.39
N PHE A 177 6.91 -2.79 -13.07
CA PHE A 177 6.96 -3.90 -12.11
C PHE A 177 5.72 -4.78 -12.24
N GLY A 178 4.54 -4.16 -12.42
CA GLY A 178 3.30 -4.87 -12.70
C GLY A 178 3.43 -5.76 -13.94
N GLU A 179 3.85 -5.20 -15.08
CA GLU A 179 4.04 -5.96 -16.32
C GLU A 179 5.03 -7.13 -16.14
N ALA A 180 6.12 -6.91 -15.41
CA ALA A 180 7.13 -7.94 -15.16
C ALA A 180 6.60 -9.08 -14.28
N ILE A 181 5.82 -8.79 -13.24
CA ILE A 181 5.16 -9.81 -12.41
C ILE A 181 4.22 -10.66 -13.27
N TRP A 182 3.40 -10.03 -14.10
CA TRP A 182 2.46 -10.72 -14.97
C TRP A 182 3.19 -11.58 -16.02
N ALA A 183 4.21 -11.05 -16.67
CA ALA A 183 4.99 -11.77 -17.68
C ALA A 183 5.76 -12.97 -17.11
N THR A 184 6.18 -12.89 -15.83
CA THR A 184 6.86 -14.00 -15.15
C THR A 184 5.90 -15.02 -14.54
N GLY A 185 4.60 -14.73 -14.53
CA GLY A 185 3.56 -15.62 -13.98
C GLY A 185 3.52 -15.63 -12.46
N GLY A 186 3.82 -14.49 -11.83
CA GLY A 186 3.68 -14.28 -10.39
C GLY A 186 4.90 -13.63 -9.73
N LEU A 187 4.65 -12.98 -8.59
CA LEU A 187 5.66 -12.24 -7.83
C LEU A 187 6.84 -13.13 -7.39
N GLU A 188 6.55 -14.36 -6.98
CA GLU A 188 7.55 -15.36 -6.58
C GLU A 188 8.53 -15.67 -7.71
N LYS A 189 8.02 -15.91 -8.92
CA LYS A 189 8.84 -16.24 -10.09
C LYS A 189 9.69 -15.06 -10.55
N PHE A 190 9.18 -13.83 -10.40
CA PHE A 190 9.95 -12.62 -10.62
C PHE A 190 11.15 -12.55 -9.66
N PHE A 191 10.95 -12.71 -8.36
CA PHE A 191 12.03 -12.67 -7.37
C PHE A 191 13.04 -13.82 -7.55
N VAL A 192 12.58 -15.04 -7.82
CA VAL A 192 13.46 -16.16 -8.16
C VAL A 192 14.27 -15.86 -9.45
N GLY A 193 13.72 -15.04 -10.35
CA GLY A 193 14.45 -14.47 -11.49
C GLY A 193 15.62 -13.60 -11.07
N LEU A 194 15.36 -12.61 -10.21
CA LEU A 194 16.38 -11.69 -9.71
C LEU A 194 17.48 -12.43 -8.94
N ILE A 195 17.13 -13.39 -8.08
CA ILE A 195 18.11 -14.20 -7.34
C ILE A 195 19.04 -14.94 -8.30
N ALA A 196 18.51 -15.63 -9.31
CA ALA A 196 19.31 -16.36 -10.29
C ALA A 196 20.24 -15.45 -11.11
N ILE A 197 19.84 -14.20 -11.37
CA ILE A 197 20.69 -13.19 -12.03
C ILE A 197 21.83 -12.79 -11.10
N GLY A 198 21.54 -12.50 -9.83
CA GLY A 198 22.53 -12.13 -8.82
C GLY A 198 23.57 -13.23 -8.59
N GLU A 199 23.13 -14.47 -8.44
CA GLU A 199 24.02 -15.63 -8.31
C GLU A 199 24.95 -15.79 -9.51
N LEU A 200 24.41 -15.65 -10.73
CA LEU A 200 25.19 -15.81 -11.95
C LEU A 200 26.27 -14.73 -12.09
N VAL A 201 25.93 -13.46 -11.83
CA VAL A 201 26.90 -12.36 -12.00
C VAL A 201 28.03 -12.46 -10.98
N ILE A 202 27.73 -12.81 -9.73
CA ILE A 202 28.74 -13.04 -8.69
C ILE A 202 29.62 -14.24 -9.04
N ALA A 203 29.03 -15.36 -9.47
CA ALA A 203 29.80 -16.54 -9.87
C ALA A 203 30.78 -16.24 -11.01
N ARG A 204 30.36 -15.45 -12.02
CA ARG A 204 31.24 -15.00 -13.11
C ARG A 204 32.37 -14.13 -12.60
N LYS A 205 32.07 -13.18 -11.72
CA LYS A 205 33.07 -12.27 -11.14
C LYS A 205 34.16 -13.03 -10.38
N VAL A 206 33.75 -13.95 -9.51
CA VAL A 206 34.69 -14.79 -8.74
C VAL A 206 35.54 -15.66 -9.66
N ALA A 207 34.94 -16.23 -10.71
CA ALA A 207 35.67 -17.05 -11.67
C ALA A 207 36.71 -16.25 -12.47
N GLN A 208 36.43 -14.98 -12.76
CA GLN A 208 37.39 -14.08 -13.42
C GLN A 208 38.51 -13.63 -12.48
N ALA A 209 38.21 -13.34 -11.21
CA ALA A 209 39.22 -12.93 -10.23
C ALA A 209 40.22 -14.04 -9.85
N ARG A 210 39.89 -15.31 -10.13
CA ARG A 210 40.77 -16.48 -9.92
C ARG A 210 41.66 -16.80 -11.11
N LYS A 211 41.48 -16.12 -12.25
CA LYS A 211 42.33 -16.24 -13.44
C LYS A 211 43.40 -15.16 -13.44
#